data_AF-A0A127BA72-F1
#
_entry.id   AF-A0A127BA72-F1
#
_cell.length_a   1.000
_cell.length_b   1.000
_cell.length_c   1.000
_cell.angle_alpha   90.00
_cell.angle_beta   90.00
_cell.angle_gamma   90.00
#
_symmetry.space_group_name_H-M   'P 1'
#
loop_
_entity.id
_entity.type
_entity.pdbx_description
1 polymer ?
#
loop_
_entity_poly.entity_id
_entity_poly.type
_entity_poly.pdbx_seq_one_letter_code
_entity_poly.pdbx_strand_id
1 'polypeptide(L)'
;MKVVPDYNVVFSALHNRGTAQELFVKNHISRTFEFLVPDYFWEELKRLHTKLVKITRLSHEEVEFLLEKIREQIITIDREVYEDFLEEAKRICPNPKDVPYVALAMATATPILIGDKKLTIKDKVKILPLNEAVRMV
;
A
#
# COMPACT_ATOMS: atom_id res chain seq x y z
N MET A 1 -2.61 13.07 -6.26
CA MET A 1 -1.80 12.17 -7.13
C MET A 1 -2.13 10.74 -6.75
N LYS A 2 -2.36 9.86 -7.71
CA LYS A 2 -2.58 8.44 -7.42
C LYS A 2 -1.25 7.73 -7.17
N VAL A 3 -1.21 6.80 -6.23
CA VAL A 3 -0.04 5.95 -5.97
C VAL A 3 -0.49 4.57 -5.50
N VAL A 4 0.21 3.51 -5.90
CA VAL A 4 -0.06 2.14 -5.43
C VAL A 4 0.90 1.82 -4.29
N PRO A 5 0.47 1.78 -3.01
CA PRO A 5 1.37 1.37 -1.94
C PRO A 5 1.64 -0.12 -1.99
N ASP A 6 2.90 -0.53 -1.78
CA ASP A 6 3.21 -1.89 -1.34
C ASP A 6 2.43 -2.18 -0.05
N TYR A 7 1.89 -3.39 0.06
CA TYR A 7 1.25 -3.90 1.28
C TYR A 7 2.07 -3.60 2.53
N ASN A 8 3.40 -3.78 2.47
CA ASN A 8 4.27 -3.57 3.62
C ASN A 8 4.32 -2.10 4.05
N VAL A 9 4.13 -1.14 3.14
CA VAL A 9 4.10 0.29 3.49
C VAL A 9 2.85 0.58 4.31
N VAL A 10 1.68 0.11 3.87
CA VAL A 10 0.43 0.29 4.61
C VAL A 10 0.49 -0.43 5.96
N PHE A 11 1.00 -1.66 5.96
CA PHE A 11 1.19 -2.43 7.19
C PHE A 11 2.16 -1.74 8.16
N SER A 12 3.25 -1.15 7.66
CA SER A 12 4.22 -0.42 8.49
C SER A 12 3.63 0.87 9.06
N ALA A 13 2.71 1.53 8.33
CA ALA A 13 2.03 2.72 8.83
C ALA A 13 1.18 2.43 10.09
N LEU A 14 0.67 1.21 10.21
CA LEU A 14 -0.04 0.74 11.40
C LEU A 14 0.87 0.47 12.60
N HIS A 15 2.19 0.37 12.41
CA HIS A 15 3.14 0.05 13.47
C HIS A 15 3.42 1.20 14.45
N ASN A 16 2.62 2.27 14.40
CA ASN A 16 2.65 3.44 15.28
C ASN A 16 4.01 4.16 15.43
N ARG A 17 4.98 3.87 14.53
CA ARG A 17 6.30 4.49 14.47
C ARG A 17 6.86 4.44 13.04
N GLY A 18 7.60 5.46 12.66
CA GLY A 18 8.44 5.47 11.44
C GLY A 18 7.83 6.19 10.24
N THR A 19 8.60 6.20 9.15
CA THR A 19 8.35 7.02 7.95
C THR A 19 7.01 6.73 7.28
N ALA A 20 6.55 5.47 7.30
CA ALA A 20 5.26 5.09 6.72
C ALA A 20 4.10 5.72 7.49
N GLN A 21 4.13 5.71 8.82
CA GLN A 21 3.11 6.36 9.62
C GLN A 21 3.08 7.86 9.35
N GLU A 22 4.26 8.50 9.33
CA GLU A 22 4.38 9.92 9.05
C GLU A 22 3.74 10.29 7.70
N LEU A 23 3.97 9.48 6.66
CA LEU A 23 3.34 9.67 5.35
C LEU A 23 1.82 9.70 5.44
N PHE A 24 1.20 8.68 6.05
CA PHE A 24 -0.27 8.59 6.12
C PHE A 24 -0.89 9.69 6.98
N VAL A 25 -0.22 10.10 8.06
CA VAL A 25 -0.68 11.20 8.92
C VAL A 25 -0.62 12.54 8.16
N LYS A 26 0.51 12.85 7.54
CA LYS A 26 0.66 14.10 6.76
C LYS A 26 -0.29 14.11 5.57
N ASN A 27 -0.38 13.01 4.84
CA ASN A 27 -1.25 12.89 3.68
C ASN A 27 -2.73 13.04 4.04
N HIS A 28 -3.16 12.60 5.23
CA HIS A 28 -4.53 12.82 5.69
C HIS A 28 -4.90 14.33 5.74
N ILE A 29 -3.90 15.19 6.02
CA ILE A 29 -4.05 16.64 6.08
C ILE A 29 -3.87 17.27 4.70
N SER A 30 -2.75 16.96 4.01
CA SER A 30 -2.39 17.62 2.74
C SER A 30 -3.17 17.09 1.54
N ARG A 31 -3.69 15.85 1.62
CA ARG A 31 -4.42 15.16 0.54
C ARG A 31 -3.64 15.08 -0.77
N THR A 32 -2.30 15.05 -0.68
CA THR A 32 -1.43 14.97 -1.86
C THR A 32 -1.61 13.66 -2.61
N PHE A 33 -1.82 12.55 -1.90
CA PHE A 33 -1.94 11.20 -2.44
C PHE A 33 -3.34 10.60 -2.26
N GLU A 34 -3.78 9.89 -3.30
CA GLU A 34 -4.88 8.92 -3.28
C GLU A 34 -4.26 7.53 -3.46
N PHE A 35 -4.38 6.68 -2.45
CA PHE A 35 -3.74 5.36 -2.46
C PHE A 35 -4.63 4.34 -3.17
N LEU A 36 -4.12 3.68 -4.20
CA LEU A 36 -4.85 2.63 -4.92
C LEU A 36 -4.41 1.26 -4.41
N VAL A 37 -5.35 0.46 -3.91
CA VAL A 37 -5.07 -0.93 -3.49
C VAL A 37 -5.96 -1.91 -4.25
N PRO A 38 -5.48 -3.12 -4.53
CA PRO A 38 -6.33 -4.17 -5.09
C PRO A 38 -7.37 -4.63 -4.06
N ASP A 39 -8.55 -5.02 -4.52
CA ASP A 39 -9.67 -5.60 -3.74
C ASP A 39 -9.26 -6.60 -2.65
N TYR A 40 -8.31 -7.50 -2.93
CA TYR A 40 -7.84 -8.50 -1.97
C TYR A 40 -7.14 -7.90 -0.72
N PHE A 41 -6.70 -6.63 -0.78
CA PHE A 41 -5.95 -5.95 0.29
C PHE A 41 -6.67 -6.04 1.65
N TRP A 42 -7.98 -5.74 1.65
CA TRP A 42 -8.77 -5.69 2.88
C TRP A 42 -8.98 -7.06 3.51
N GLU A 43 -9.08 -8.11 2.69
CA GLU A 43 -9.17 -9.47 3.18
C GLU A 43 -7.88 -9.89 3.89
N GLU A 44 -6.71 -9.59 3.30
CA GLU A 44 -5.42 -9.90 3.93
C GLU A 44 -5.23 -9.09 5.23
N LEU A 45 -5.58 -7.80 5.20
CA LEU A 45 -5.53 -6.95 6.38
C LEU A 45 -6.40 -7.49 7.53
N LYS A 46 -7.65 -7.89 7.24
CA LYS A 46 -8.57 -8.48 8.23
C LYS A 46 -8.01 -9.76 8.83
N ARG A 47 -7.38 -10.63 8.02
CA ARG A 47 -6.72 -11.85 8.51
C ARG A 47 -5.55 -11.54 9.45
N LEU A 48 -4.87 -10.42 9.25
CA LEU A 48 -3.76 -9.98 10.11
C LEU A 48 -4.19 -9.11 11.28
N HIS A 49 -5.47 -8.77 11.44
CA HIS A 49 -5.94 -7.87 12.51
C HIS A 49 -5.49 -8.30 13.92
N THR A 50 -5.66 -9.57 14.28
CA THR A 50 -5.21 -10.09 15.58
C THR A 50 -3.68 -10.04 15.73
N LYS A 51 -2.94 -10.17 14.63
CA LYS A 51 -1.48 -10.03 14.62
C LYS A 51 -1.06 -8.57 14.76
N LEU A 52 -1.80 -7.63 14.15
CA LEU A 52 -1.60 -6.20 14.27
C LEU A 52 -1.69 -5.77 15.73
N VAL A 53 -2.81 -6.05 16.41
CA VAL A 53 -3.01 -5.73 17.84
C VAL A 53 -1.82 -6.20 18.70
N LYS A 54 -1.35 -7.44 18.49
CA LYS A 54 -0.20 -8.00 19.23
C LYS A 54 1.12 -7.27 18.94
N ILE A 55 1.35 -6.89 17.69
CA ILE A 55 2.62 -6.30 17.24
C ILE A 55 2.68 -4.81 17.55
N THR A 56 1.58 -4.08 17.39
CA THR A 56 1.49 -2.63 17.64
C THR A 56 1.37 -2.30 19.12
N ARG A 57 0.92 -3.27 19.93
CA ARG A 57 0.55 -3.09 21.36
C ARG A 57 -0.56 -2.07 21.57
N LEU A 58 -1.33 -1.80 20.53
CA LEU A 58 -2.52 -0.97 20.57
C LEU A 58 -3.72 -1.81 21.00
N SER A 59 -4.75 -1.17 21.54
CA SER A 59 -6.06 -1.78 21.73
C SER A 59 -6.72 -2.10 20.39
N HIS A 60 -7.75 -2.95 20.40
CA HIS A 60 -8.52 -3.23 19.19
C HIS A 60 -9.18 -1.96 18.65
N GLU A 61 -9.71 -1.11 19.54
CA GLU A 61 -10.35 0.16 19.17
C GLU A 61 -9.36 1.13 18.53
N GLU A 62 -8.13 1.21 19.05
CA GLU A 62 -7.07 2.05 18.48
C GLU A 62 -6.63 1.55 17.09
N VAL A 63 -6.53 0.24 16.89
CA VAL A 63 -6.21 -0.34 15.58
C VAL A 63 -7.33 -0.05 14.58
N GLU A 64 -8.59 -0.27 14.95
CA GLU A 64 -9.75 0.04 14.09
C GLU A 64 -9.80 1.53 13.73
N PHE A 65 -9.56 2.42 14.69
CA PHE A 65 -9.47 3.86 14.44
C PHE A 65 -8.38 4.22 13.41
N LEU A 66 -7.18 3.66 13.54
CA LEU A 66 -6.10 3.89 12.56
C LEU A 66 -6.45 3.31 11.19
N LEU A 67 -7.09 2.15 11.15
CA LEU A 67 -7.54 1.51 9.91
C LEU A 67 -8.58 2.36 9.19
N GLU A 68 -9.51 2.97 9.92
CA GLU A 68 -10.48 3.91 9.36
C GLU A 68 -9.78 5.11 8.70
N LYS A 69 -8.78 5.71 9.38
CA LYS A 69 -8.02 6.85 8.83
C LYS A 69 -7.15 6.50 7.62
N ILE A 70 -6.65 5.28 7.56
CA ILE A 70 -5.98 4.77 6.37
C ILE A 70 -7.00 4.54 5.25
N ARG A 71 -8.16 3.96 5.56
CA ARG A 71 -9.23 3.66 4.60
C ARG A 71 -9.78 4.90 3.92
N GLU A 72 -9.91 6.02 4.65
CA GLU A 72 -10.35 7.31 4.12
C GLU A 72 -9.43 7.86 2.99
N GLN A 73 -8.20 7.36 2.89
CA GLN A 73 -7.21 7.76 1.89
C GLN A 73 -7.02 6.74 0.76
N ILE A 74 -7.73 5.59 0.85
CA ILE A 74 -7.58 4.45 -0.06
C ILE A 74 -8.78 4.32 -1.00
N ILE A 75 -8.48 4.11 -2.27
CA ILE A 75 -9.40 3.67 -3.30
C ILE A 75 -9.11 2.18 -3.56
N THR A 76 -10.13 1.36 -3.36
CA THR A 76 -10.05 -0.07 -3.67
C THR A 76 -10.40 -0.29 -5.13
N ILE A 77 -9.58 -1.07 -5.83
CA ILE A 77 -9.73 -1.31 -7.26
C ILE A 77 -10.07 -2.79 -7.47
N ASP A 78 -11.18 -3.03 -8.16
CA ASP A 78 -11.66 -4.37 -8.45
C ASP A 78 -10.71 -5.09 -9.42
N ARG A 79 -10.63 -6.42 -9.25
CA ARG A 79 -9.72 -7.26 -10.03
C ARG A 79 -9.85 -7.12 -11.54
N GLU A 80 -11.06 -6.94 -12.05
CA GLU A 80 -11.33 -6.80 -13.48
C GLU A 80 -10.53 -5.66 -14.12
N VAL A 81 -10.16 -4.62 -13.35
CA VAL A 81 -9.38 -3.48 -13.85
C VAL A 81 -7.93 -3.84 -14.14
N TYR A 82 -7.36 -4.80 -13.40
CA TYR A 82 -5.94 -5.13 -13.48
C TYR A 82 -5.65 -6.58 -13.88
N GLU A 83 -6.70 -7.38 -14.15
CA GLU A 83 -6.59 -8.81 -14.47
C GLU A 83 -5.71 -9.08 -15.70
N ASP A 84 -5.87 -8.29 -16.76
CA ASP A 84 -5.09 -8.42 -18.01
C ASP A 84 -3.58 -8.25 -17.80
N PHE A 85 -3.18 -7.55 -16.73
CA PHE A 85 -1.78 -7.30 -16.40
C PHE A 85 -1.20 -8.33 -15.42
N LEU A 86 -2.01 -9.24 -14.85
CA LEU A 86 -1.55 -10.21 -13.86
C LEU A 86 -0.46 -11.14 -14.41
N GLU A 87 -0.64 -11.66 -15.62
CA GLU A 87 0.34 -12.58 -16.23
C GLU A 87 1.66 -11.88 -16.59
N GLU A 88 1.62 -10.58 -16.89
CA GLU A 88 2.83 -9.80 -17.09
C GLU A 88 3.51 -9.48 -15.75
N ALA A 89 2.74 -9.06 -14.75
CA ALA A 89 3.22 -8.78 -13.40
C ALA A 89 3.91 -10.01 -12.79
N LYS A 90 3.34 -11.22 -12.93
CA LYS A 90 3.95 -12.49 -12.48
C LYS A 90 5.33 -12.75 -13.10
N ARG A 91 5.56 -12.33 -14.35
CA ARG A 91 6.84 -12.54 -15.05
C ARG A 91 7.95 -11.61 -14.57
N ILE A 92 7.59 -10.45 -14.02
CA ILE A 92 8.55 -9.42 -13.60
C ILE A 92 8.67 -9.28 -12.08
N CYS A 93 7.71 -9.83 -11.33
CA CYS A 93 7.65 -9.77 -9.88
C CYS A 93 7.86 -11.18 -9.28
N PRO A 94 8.96 -11.41 -8.53
CA PRO A 94 9.26 -12.72 -7.97
C PRO A 94 8.36 -13.10 -6.78
N ASN A 95 7.76 -12.12 -6.10
CA ASN A 95 6.91 -12.34 -4.95
C ASN A 95 5.43 -12.37 -5.37
N PRO A 96 4.73 -13.52 -5.25
CA PRO A 96 3.33 -13.64 -5.64
C PRO A 96 2.39 -12.68 -4.92
N LYS A 97 2.73 -12.22 -3.71
CA LYS A 97 1.92 -11.25 -2.97
C LYS A 97 1.97 -9.85 -3.57
N ASP A 98 3.09 -9.51 -4.20
CA ASP A 98 3.28 -8.17 -4.75
C ASP A 98 2.70 -8.08 -6.18
N VAL A 99 2.46 -9.23 -6.84
CA VAL A 99 1.93 -9.33 -8.20
C VAL A 99 0.68 -8.47 -8.43
N PRO A 100 -0.37 -8.49 -7.58
CA PRO A 100 -1.57 -7.71 -7.90
C PRO A 100 -1.34 -6.20 -7.74
N TYR A 101 -0.41 -5.76 -6.87
CA TYR A 101 -0.02 -4.34 -6.81
C TYR A 101 0.75 -3.94 -8.06
N VAL A 102 1.63 -4.80 -8.55
CA VAL A 102 2.38 -4.55 -9.79
C VAL A 102 1.42 -4.48 -10.99
N ALA A 103 0.49 -5.43 -11.10
CA ALA A 103 -0.54 -5.42 -12.14
C ALA A 103 -1.42 -4.17 -12.06
N LEU A 104 -1.85 -3.78 -10.85
CA LEU A 104 -2.64 -2.57 -10.64
C LEU A 104 -1.89 -1.31 -11.07
N ALA A 105 -0.61 -1.18 -10.70
CA ALA A 105 0.22 -0.06 -11.08
C ALA A 105 0.42 0.02 -12.60
N MET A 106 0.56 -1.12 -13.27
CA MET A 106 0.63 -1.19 -14.74
C MET A 106 -0.69 -0.76 -15.38
N ALA A 107 -1.82 -1.32 -14.94
CA ALA A 107 -3.14 -1.03 -15.48
C ALA A 107 -3.53 0.44 -15.34
N THR A 108 -3.12 1.07 -14.23
CA THR A 108 -3.45 2.46 -13.91
C THR A 108 -2.34 3.46 -14.24
N ALA A 109 -1.24 3.00 -14.86
CA ALA A 109 -0.04 3.79 -15.15
C ALA A 109 0.47 4.61 -13.95
N THR A 110 0.36 4.04 -12.75
CA THR A 110 0.56 4.72 -11.46
C THR A 110 1.85 4.22 -10.80
N PRO A 111 2.66 5.08 -10.16
CA PRO A 111 3.87 4.63 -9.48
C PRO A 111 3.56 3.73 -8.27
N ILE A 112 4.46 2.78 -7.99
CA ILE A 112 4.42 1.98 -6.78
C ILE A 112 5.21 2.68 -5.68
N LEU A 113 4.55 2.93 -4.56
CA LEU A 113 5.18 3.41 -3.34
C LEU A 113 5.82 2.23 -2.61
N ILE A 114 7.15 2.23 -2.54
CA ILE A 114 7.95 1.16 -1.92
C ILE A 114 8.59 1.69 -0.64
N GLY A 115 8.55 0.88 0.43
CA GLY A 115 9.29 1.15 1.67
C GLY A 115 10.78 0.85 1.55
N ASP A 116 11.45 0.62 2.68
CA ASP A 116 12.90 0.37 2.70
C ASP A 116 13.30 -1.00 2.10
N LYS A 117 12.37 -1.97 2.10
CA LYS A 117 12.57 -3.27 1.44
C LYS A 117 12.24 -3.14 -0.04
N LYS A 118 13.25 -3.26 -0.88
CA LYS A 118 13.11 -3.13 -2.34
C LYS A 118 12.18 -4.20 -2.91
N LEU A 119 11.04 -3.78 -3.45
CA LEU A 119 10.28 -4.59 -4.40
C LEU A 119 11.17 -4.73 -5.64
N THR A 120 11.60 -5.96 -5.93
CA THR A 120 12.49 -6.22 -7.07
C THR A 120 11.63 -6.40 -8.31
N ILE A 121 11.23 -5.27 -8.91
CA ILE A 121 10.47 -5.24 -10.16
C ILE A 121 11.45 -4.89 -11.28
N LYS A 122 11.36 -5.58 -12.42
CA LYS A 122 12.04 -5.17 -13.66
C LYS A 122 11.45 -3.85 -14.18
N ASP A 123 12.19 -3.07 -14.97
CA ASP A 123 11.97 -1.67 -15.40
C ASP A 123 10.65 -1.31 -16.13
N LYS A 124 9.50 -1.86 -15.73
CA LYS A 124 8.19 -1.64 -16.35
C LYS A 124 7.23 -0.78 -15.53
N VAL A 125 7.55 -0.52 -14.27
CA VAL A 125 6.71 0.28 -13.37
C VAL A 125 7.54 1.35 -12.69
N LYS A 126 7.01 2.57 -12.59
CA LYS A 126 7.65 3.66 -11.87
C LYS A 126 7.65 3.37 -10.37
N ILE A 127 8.76 3.64 -9.71
CA ILE A 127 8.91 3.50 -8.27
C ILE A 127 8.90 4.89 -7.64
N LEU A 128 8.11 5.04 -6.57
CA LEU A 128 8.17 6.16 -5.65
C LEU A 128 8.75 5.67 -4.31
N PRO A 129 9.98 6.07 -3.95
CA PRO A 129 10.54 5.75 -2.65
C PRO A 129 9.77 6.41 -1.50
N LEU A 130 9.60 5.70 -0.38
CA LEU A 130 8.86 6.21 0.79
C LEU A 130 9.42 7.53 1.34
N ASN A 131 10.74 7.67 1.40
CA ASN A 131 11.41 8.89 1.84
C ASN A 131 11.17 10.09 0.92
N GLU A 132 10.96 9.87 -0.38
CA GLU A 132 10.57 10.92 -1.32
C GLU A 132 9.10 11.29 -1.15
N ALA A 133 8.21 10.29 -1.02
CA ALA A 133 6.78 10.52 -0.80
C ALA A 133 6.52 11.39 0.43
N VAL A 134 7.25 11.18 1.54
CA VAL A 134 7.09 11.98 2.77
C VAL A 134 7.46 13.45 2.57
N ARG A 135 8.37 13.77 1.64
CA ARG A 135 8.75 15.16 1.34
C ARG A 135 7.73 15.88 0.47
N MET A 136 6.80 15.14 -0.13
CA MET A 136 5.76 15.67 -1.00
C MET A 136 4.46 16.01 -0.23
N VAL A 137 4.34 15.59 1.04
CA VAL A 137 3.14 15.75 1.88
C VAL A 137 3.31 16.74 3.02
#